data_AF-A0A5F5PWW6-F1
#
_entry.id   AF-A0A5F5PWW6-F1
#
_cell.length_a   1.000
_cell.length_b   1.000
_cell.length_c   1.000
_cell.angle_alpha   90.00
_cell.angle_beta   90.00
_cell.angle_gamma   90.00
#
_symmetry.space_group_name_H-M   'P 1'
#
loop_
_entity.id
_entity.type
_entity.pdbx_description
1 polymer ?
#
loop_
_entity_poly.entity_id
_entity_poly.type
_entity_poly.pdbx_seq_one_letter_code
_entity_poly.pdbx_strand_id
1 'polypeptide(L)'
;MDDKPNPGTLSESSEPLFSFGVIADIQYADLEDGYNFHGSRRRYYRHSLLHLRGAIEHWNEESSAPCCVLQLGDIIDGYNAQYKASEKSLELVMSTFQTLKAPVHHTWGNHEFYNFSRDYLTNSKLNTKFLEDHIVHHPETMPSEDYYAYHFVPFPKFRFILLDAYDLSVLGVDQSSPKYQQCLQMLREHNPNTELNSPQGLSEPQFVQFNGGFSQEQLNWLNEVLTFSDTNQEKVVIVTVVRFPACRNMPFNLGDDSGVHHMENHHMCI
;
A
#
# COMPACT_ATOMS: atom_id res chain seq x y z
N MET A 1 37.42 0.21 51.26
CA MET A 1 36.14 -0.41 50.86
C MET A 1 35.50 0.59 49.95
N ASP A 2 35.58 0.31 48.65
CA ASP A 2 35.21 1.23 47.57
C ASP A 2 33.69 1.22 47.40
N ASP A 3 33.04 2.34 47.69
CA ASP A 3 31.65 2.58 47.30
C ASP A 3 31.61 2.93 45.82
N LYS A 4 31.22 1.96 44.99
CA LYS A 4 30.83 2.21 43.60
C LYS A 4 29.42 2.78 43.55
N PRO A 5 29.15 3.87 42.81
CA PRO A 5 27.79 4.33 42.58
C PRO A 5 27.02 3.30 41.75
N ASN A 6 25.83 2.97 42.22
CA ASN A 6 24.86 2.14 41.52
C ASN A 6 24.47 2.84 40.20
N PRO A 7 24.60 2.19 39.02
CA PRO A 7 24.16 2.80 37.77
C PRO A 7 22.64 2.94 37.81
N GLY A 8 22.18 4.19 37.84
CA GLY A 8 20.77 4.52 37.82
C GLY A 8 20.08 3.81 36.66
N THR A 9 19.02 3.08 36.99
CA THR A 9 18.09 2.53 36.02
C THR A 9 17.47 3.70 35.27
N LEU A 10 17.89 3.92 34.03
CA LEU A 10 17.20 4.83 33.11
C LEU A 10 15.78 4.27 32.92
N SER A 11 14.80 4.87 33.58
CA SER A 11 13.40 4.66 33.23
C SER A 11 13.17 5.37 31.91
N GLU A 12 13.38 4.68 30.79
CA GLU A 12 12.89 5.13 29.49
C GLU A 12 11.37 4.99 29.47
N SER A 13 10.67 5.93 30.11
CA SER A 13 9.30 6.25 29.71
C SER A 13 9.41 7.10 28.44
N SER A 14 9.75 6.49 27.29
CA SER A 14 9.76 7.21 26.03
C SER A 14 8.32 7.35 25.53
N GLU A 15 7.77 8.55 25.71
CA GLU A 15 6.55 8.92 24.99
C GLU A 15 6.81 8.79 23.48
N PRO A 16 5.84 8.28 22.70
CA PRO A 16 5.99 8.18 21.25
C PRO A 16 6.16 9.56 20.63
N LEU A 17 7.06 9.70 19.64
CA LEU A 17 7.27 10.97 18.92
C LEU A 17 6.00 11.42 18.18
N PHE A 18 5.32 10.46 17.56
CA PHE A 18 4.02 10.60 16.91
C PHE A 18 3.41 9.20 16.76
N SER A 19 2.12 9.14 16.45
CA SER A 19 1.37 7.92 16.15
C SER A 19 0.69 8.05 14.79
N PHE A 20 0.49 6.93 14.11
CA PHE A 20 -0.33 6.83 12.90
C PHE A 20 -1.08 5.49 12.92
N GLY A 21 -2.29 5.46 12.36
CA GLY A 21 -3.08 4.25 12.25
C GLY A 21 -2.72 3.44 11.01
N VAL A 22 -2.89 2.13 11.06
CA VAL A 22 -2.73 1.25 9.90
C VAL A 22 -3.89 0.26 9.87
N ILE A 23 -4.53 0.11 8.71
CA ILE A 23 -5.54 -0.93 8.45
C ILE A 23 -5.38 -1.45 7.03
N ALA A 24 -5.58 -2.75 6.84
CA ALA A 24 -5.37 -3.42 5.55
C ALA A 24 -6.49 -4.43 5.28
N ASP A 25 -6.70 -4.77 4.01
CA ASP A 25 -7.59 -5.85 3.58
C ASP A 25 -8.99 -5.79 4.24
N ILE A 26 -9.60 -4.60 4.27
CA ILE A 26 -10.97 -4.46 4.78
C ILE A 26 -11.91 -5.35 3.97
N GLN A 27 -11.73 -5.38 2.64
CA GLN A 27 -12.42 -6.27 1.70
C GLN A 27 -13.92 -6.40 2.02
N TYR A 28 -14.59 -5.27 2.28
CA TYR A 28 -16.01 -5.27 2.60
C TYR A 28 -16.85 -5.76 1.41
N ALA A 29 -17.83 -6.61 1.68
CA ALA A 29 -18.93 -6.92 0.77
C ALA A 29 -20.18 -7.29 1.57
N ASP A 30 -21.35 -6.98 1.03
CA ASP A 30 -22.63 -7.37 1.64
C ASP A 30 -22.96 -8.85 1.34
N LEU A 31 -22.09 -9.75 1.81
CA LEU A 31 -22.14 -11.19 1.57
C LEU A 31 -22.02 -11.96 2.88
N GLU A 32 -22.55 -13.19 2.88
CA GLU A 32 -22.25 -14.16 3.95
C GLU A 32 -20.76 -14.47 3.99
N ASP A 33 -20.26 -14.84 5.18
CA ASP A 33 -18.86 -15.25 5.34
C ASP A 33 -18.47 -16.33 4.34
N GLY A 34 -17.30 -16.16 3.72
CA GLY A 34 -16.77 -17.06 2.73
C GLY A 34 -15.40 -17.60 3.10
N TYR A 35 -14.67 -18.06 2.10
CA TYR A 35 -13.29 -18.50 2.25
C TYR A 35 -12.43 -17.85 1.17
N ASN A 36 -11.13 -17.75 1.42
CA ASN A 36 -10.18 -17.42 0.37
C ASN A 36 -10.22 -18.48 -0.75
N PHE A 37 -9.60 -18.18 -1.89
CA PHE A 37 -9.58 -19.06 -3.06
C PHE A 37 -9.15 -20.51 -2.75
N HIS A 38 -8.20 -20.69 -1.83
CA HIS A 38 -7.68 -21.99 -1.42
C HIS A 38 -8.53 -22.71 -0.36
N GLY A 39 -9.65 -22.13 0.09
CA GLY A 39 -10.51 -22.70 1.13
C GLY A 39 -9.86 -22.78 2.52
N SER A 40 -8.68 -22.17 2.71
CA SER A 40 -7.84 -22.33 3.91
C SER A 40 -8.08 -21.27 4.98
N ARG A 41 -8.64 -20.11 4.61
CA ARG A 41 -8.93 -19.01 5.54
C ARG A 41 -10.33 -18.48 5.32
N ARG A 42 -11.07 -18.29 6.41
CA ARG A 42 -12.39 -17.67 6.40
C ARG A 42 -12.27 -16.17 6.11
N ARG A 43 -13.20 -15.63 5.30
CA ARG A 43 -13.36 -14.21 5.01
C ARG A 43 -14.67 -13.72 5.61
N TYR A 44 -14.60 -12.66 6.43
CA TYR A 44 -15.75 -12.14 7.17
C TYR A 44 -16.24 -10.80 6.56
N TYR A 45 -16.86 -10.86 5.39
CA TYR A 45 -17.10 -9.69 4.53
C TYR A 45 -17.91 -8.57 5.20
N ARG A 46 -19.04 -8.89 5.85
CA ARG A 46 -19.84 -7.86 6.54
C ARG A 46 -19.19 -7.38 7.83
N HIS A 47 -18.52 -8.29 8.55
CA HIS A 47 -17.89 -7.97 9.82
C HIS A 47 -16.68 -7.06 9.68
N SER A 48 -16.04 -7.00 8.50
CA SER A 48 -14.93 -6.07 8.28
C SER A 48 -15.33 -4.61 8.47
N LEU A 49 -16.59 -4.25 8.16
CA LEU A 49 -17.11 -2.91 8.42
C LEU A 49 -17.22 -2.63 9.94
N LEU A 50 -17.53 -3.64 10.75
CA LEU A 50 -17.55 -3.52 12.21
C LEU A 50 -16.14 -3.33 12.77
N HIS A 51 -15.15 -4.06 12.22
CA HIS A 51 -13.75 -3.88 12.59
C HIS A 51 -13.24 -2.49 12.22
N LEU A 52 -13.60 -1.98 11.04
CA LEU A 52 -13.27 -0.61 10.66
C LEU A 52 -13.86 0.41 11.63
N ARG A 53 -15.14 0.28 12.01
CA ARG A 53 -15.77 1.17 13.00
C ARG A 53 -15.05 1.14 14.33
N GLY A 54 -14.76 -0.05 14.86
CA GLY A 54 -14.03 -0.20 16.12
C GLY A 54 -12.62 0.40 16.07
N ALA A 55 -11.91 0.25 14.95
CA ALA A 55 -10.59 0.87 14.77
C ALA A 55 -10.69 2.41 14.76
N ILE A 56 -11.67 2.96 14.05
CA ILE A 56 -11.90 4.42 14.01
C ILE A 56 -12.30 4.97 15.37
N GLU A 57 -13.22 4.30 16.08
CA GLU A 57 -13.61 4.67 17.44
C GLU A 57 -12.41 4.69 18.37
N HIS A 58 -11.58 3.65 18.32
CA HIS A 58 -10.35 3.57 19.11
C HIS A 58 -9.39 4.73 18.81
N TRP A 59 -9.05 4.95 17.54
CA TRP A 59 -8.16 6.05 17.13
C TRP A 59 -8.70 7.43 17.50
N ASN A 60 -10.02 7.62 17.45
CA ASN A 60 -10.66 8.88 17.80
C ASN A 60 -10.65 9.18 19.31
N GLU A 61 -10.48 8.15 20.14
CA GLU A 61 -10.47 8.20 21.61
C GLU A 61 -9.06 8.14 22.22
N GLU A 62 -8.04 7.78 21.44
CA GLU A 62 -6.65 7.76 21.94
C GLU A 62 -6.18 9.14 22.40
N SER A 63 -5.50 9.17 23.55
CA SER A 63 -4.87 10.38 24.09
C SER A 63 -3.85 11.00 23.13
N SER A 64 -3.16 10.15 22.38
CA SER A 64 -2.21 10.52 21.32
C SER A 64 -2.81 10.10 19.98
N ALA A 65 -3.83 10.84 19.54
CA ALA A 65 -4.53 10.57 18.29
C ALA A 65 -3.55 10.50 17.09
N PRO A 66 -3.77 9.57 16.15
CA PRO A 66 -2.88 9.39 15.01
C PRO A 66 -2.86 10.64 14.11
N CYS A 67 -1.68 11.04 13.65
CA CYS A 67 -1.53 12.16 12.73
C CYS A 67 -2.12 11.87 11.35
N CYS A 68 -2.16 10.60 10.96
CA CYS A 68 -2.83 10.08 9.78
C CYS A 68 -3.15 8.60 9.95
N VAL A 69 -3.97 8.05 9.04
CA VAL A 69 -4.22 6.61 8.93
C VAL A 69 -3.81 6.14 7.54
N LEU A 70 -3.05 5.04 7.49
CA LEU A 70 -2.74 4.33 6.26
C LEU A 70 -3.75 3.21 6.05
N GLN A 71 -4.51 3.27 4.97
CA GLN A 71 -5.34 2.17 4.51
C GLN A 71 -4.62 1.47 3.35
N LEU A 72 -4.13 0.26 3.60
CA LEU A 72 -3.19 -0.46 2.73
C LEU A 72 -3.88 -1.24 1.59
N GLY A 73 -4.88 -0.63 0.95
CA GLY A 73 -5.56 -1.23 -0.20
C GLY A 73 -6.58 -2.31 0.18
N ASP A 74 -7.22 -2.84 -0.85
CA ASP A 74 -8.28 -3.83 -0.76
C ASP A 74 -9.42 -3.41 0.18
N ILE A 75 -9.99 -2.22 -0.05
CA ILE A 75 -11.02 -1.59 0.80
C ILE A 75 -12.37 -2.31 0.70
N ILE A 76 -12.73 -2.78 -0.50
CA ILE A 76 -13.93 -3.58 -0.78
C ILE A 76 -13.55 -4.84 -1.53
N ASP A 77 -14.28 -5.95 -1.33
CA ASP A 77 -13.97 -7.22 -2.01
C ASP A 77 -14.33 -7.14 -3.52
N GLY A 78 -13.67 -7.97 -4.32
CA GLY A 78 -13.84 -8.04 -5.79
C GLY A 78 -15.19 -8.66 -6.16
N TYR A 79 -15.82 -9.41 -5.25
CA TYR A 79 -17.18 -9.89 -5.43
C TYR A 79 -18.19 -8.76 -5.61
N ASN A 80 -17.94 -7.57 -5.08
CA ASN A 80 -18.86 -6.45 -5.32
C ASN A 80 -19.02 -6.15 -6.82
N ALA A 81 -17.97 -6.29 -7.62
CA ALA A 81 -18.05 -6.13 -9.08
C ALA A 81 -18.97 -7.19 -9.71
N GLN A 82 -18.85 -8.45 -9.27
CA GLN A 82 -19.68 -9.56 -9.75
C GLN A 82 -21.17 -9.35 -9.44
N TYR A 83 -21.47 -8.77 -8.27
CA TYR A 83 -22.84 -8.45 -7.84
C TYR A 83 -23.29 -7.03 -8.22
N LYS A 84 -22.49 -6.27 -9.00
CA LYS A 84 -22.77 -4.88 -9.40
C LYS A 84 -23.06 -3.95 -8.21
N ALA A 85 -22.31 -4.12 -7.13
CA ALA A 85 -22.45 -3.42 -5.86
C ALA A 85 -21.25 -2.52 -5.51
N SER A 86 -20.24 -2.42 -6.37
CA SER A 86 -18.96 -1.76 -6.09
C SER A 86 -19.11 -0.34 -5.56
N GLU A 87 -19.85 0.53 -6.24
CA GLU A 87 -20.03 1.93 -5.83
C GLU A 87 -20.76 2.05 -4.49
N LYS A 88 -21.83 1.27 -4.30
CA LYS A 88 -22.62 1.26 -3.06
C LYS A 88 -21.79 0.76 -1.88
N SER A 89 -21.00 -0.30 -2.08
CA SER A 89 -20.12 -0.85 -1.06
C SER A 89 -19.00 0.12 -0.72
N LEU A 90 -18.40 0.78 -1.72
CA LEU A 90 -17.41 1.82 -1.51
C LEU A 90 -18.00 3.00 -0.74
N GLU A 91 -19.17 3.50 -1.13
CA GLU A 91 -19.85 4.60 -0.42
C GLU A 91 -20.08 4.28 1.05
N LEU A 92 -20.51 3.05 1.36
CA LEU A 92 -20.72 2.61 2.74
C LEU A 92 -19.42 2.60 3.55
N VAL A 93 -18.33 2.06 3.00
CA VAL A 93 -17.03 2.06 3.68
C VAL A 93 -16.51 3.49 3.85
N MET A 94 -16.61 4.33 2.80
CA MET A 94 -16.20 5.74 2.88
C MET A 94 -17.02 6.54 3.87
N SER A 95 -18.33 6.28 4.00
CA SER A 95 -19.17 6.91 5.03
C SER A 95 -18.74 6.56 6.46
N THR A 96 -18.12 5.39 6.64
CA THR A 96 -17.53 4.99 7.91
C THR A 96 -16.24 5.75 8.17
N PHE A 97 -15.36 5.86 7.17
CA PHE A 97 -14.14 6.68 7.25
C PHE A 97 -14.41 8.17 7.50
N GLN A 98 -15.54 8.72 7.07
CA GLN A 98 -15.93 10.12 7.37
C GLN A 98 -16.07 10.42 8.87
N THR A 99 -16.18 9.39 9.71
CA THR A 99 -16.23 9.56 11.19
C THR A 99 -14.85 9.64 11.83
N LEU A 100 -13.78 9.30 11.10
CA LEU A 100 -12.40 9.41 11.57
C LEU A 100 -11.96 10.87 11.56
N LYS A 101 -11.33 11.32 12.65
CA LYS A 101 -10.83 12.70 12.79
C LYS A 101 -9.51 12.93 12.04
N ALA A 102 -8.70 11.88 11.87
CA ALA A 102 -7.41 11.93 11.19
C ALA A 102 -7.57 11.79 9.67
N PRO A 103 -6.68 12.41 8.86
CA PRO A 103 -6.65 12.17 7.42
C PRO A 103 -6.30 10.71 7.11
N VAL A 104 -6.82 10.20 5.99
CA VAL A 104 -6.54 8.83 5.52
C VAL A 104 -5.80 8.87 4.20
N HIS A 105 -4.76 8.06 4.08
CA HIS A 105 -4.04 7.79 2.85
C HIS A 105 -4.45 6.40 2.35
N HIS A 106 -5.02 6.34 1.15
CA HIS A 106 -5.51 5.11 0.54
C HIS A 106 -4.51 4.62 -0.50
N THR A 107 -3.97 3.41 -0.35
CA THR A 107 -3.30 2.71 -1.45
C THR A 107 -4.32 1.94 -2.29
N TRP A 108 -3.95 1.59 -3.52
CA TRP A 108 -4.81 0.80 -4.42
C TRP A 108 -4.24 -0.59 -4.62
N GLY A 109 -5.00 -1.58 -4.18
CA GLY A 109 -4.76 -3.02 -4.31
C GLY A 109 -5.43 -3.66 -5.52
N ASN A 110 -5.27 -4.98 -5.65
CA ASN A 110 -5.90 -5.74 -6.74
C ASN A 110 -7.43 -5.66 -6.63
N HIS A 111 -7.97 -5.60 -5.42
CA HIS A 111 -9.42 -5.51 -5.24
C HIS A 111 -10.00 -4.16 -5.66
N GLU A 112 -9.25 -3.06 -5.57
CA GLU A 112 -9.65 -1.80 -6.21
C GLU A 112 -9.77 -1.99 -7.73
N PHE A 113 -8.79 -2.62 -8.37
CA PHE A 113 -8.78 -2.85 -9.82
C PHE A 113 -9.71 -3.98 -10.30
N TYR A 114 -10.18 -4.86 -9.41
CA TYR A 114 -11.30 -5.76 -9.71
C TYR A 114 -12.63 -5.02 -9.79
N ASN A 115 -12.77 -3.92 -9.04
CA ASN A 115 -14.01 -3.17 -8.94
C ASN A 115 -14.08 -1.98 -9.89
N PHE A 116 -12.95 -1.32 -10.14
CA PHE A 116 -12.91 -0.01 -10.77
C PHE A 116 -11.78 0.10 -11.81
N SER A 117 -12.00 0.92 -12.82
CA SER A 117 -10.93 1.35 -13.71
C SER A 117 -10.01 2.33 -12.98
N ARG A 118 -8.77 2.47 -13.47
CA ARG A 118 -7.83 3.47 -12.96
C ARG A 118 -8.39 4.90 -13.10
N ASP A 119 -9.04 5.21 -14.21
CA ASP A 119 -9.72 6.50 -14.42
C ASP A 119 -10.80 6.77 -13.36
N TYR A 120 -11.61 5.76 -13.00
CA TYR A 120 -12.57 5.89 -11.92
C TYR A 120 -11.87 6.18 -10.60
N LEU A 121 -10.83 5.42 -10.25
CA LEU A 121 -10.10 5.57 -8.99
C LEU A 121 -9.47 6.97 -8.86
N THR A 122 -8.86 7.49 -9.92
CA THR A 122 -8.31 8.85 -9.99
C THR A 122 -9.36 9.93 -9.71
N ASN A 123 -10.62 9.70 -10.10
CA ASN A 123 -11.73 10.63 -9.87
C ASN A 123 -12.55 10.31 -8.61
N SER A 124 -12.13 9.33 -7.80
CA SER A 124 -12.86 8.85 -6.63
C SER A 124 -12.32 9.41 -5.31
N LYS A 125 -13.05 9.14 -4.22
CA LYS A 125 -12.59 9.43 -2.84
C LYS A 125 -11.35 8.62 -2.41
N LEU A 126 -10.98 7.59 -3.17
CA LEU A 126 -9.76 6.81 -2.93
C LEU A 126 -8.50 7.48 -3.49
N ASN A 127 -8.63 8.55 -4.29
CA ASN A 127 -7.50 9.37 -4.68
C ASN A 127 -7.17 10.37 -3.57
N THR A 128 -6.16 10.05 -2.78
CA THR A 128 -5.66 10.90 -1.70
C THR A 128 -4.33 11.58 -2.04
N LYS A 129 -3.95 11.62 -3.33
CA LYS A 129 -2.72 12.28 -3.81
C LYS A 129 -2.69 13.78 -3.47
N PHE A 130 -3.85 14.42 -3.29
CA PHE A 130 -3.93 15.82 -2.84
C PHE A 130 -3.35 16.06 -1.43
N LEU A 131 -3.03 15.01 -0.67
CA LEU A 131 -2.33 15.07 0.62
C LEU A 131 -0.80 15.01 0.48
N GLU A 132 -0.27 14.97 -0.74
CA GLU A 132 1.17 14.95 -0.98
C GLU A 132 1.86 16.25 -0.56
N ASP A 133 3.15 16.14 -0.23
CA ASP A 133 4.02 17.31 -0.03
C ASP A 133 4.86 17.58 -1.27
N HIS A 134 5.10 18.87 -1.54
CA HIS A 134 5.95 19.32 -2.65
C HIS A 134 7.26 19.88 -2.13
N ILE A 135 8.39 19.37 -2.65
CA ILE A 135 9.71 19.90 -2.31
C ILE A 135 10.09 20.95 -3.37
N VAL A 136 9.89 22.22 -3.03
CA VAL A 136 9.97 23.39 -3.96
C VAL A 136 11.26 23.42 -4.82
N HIS A 137 12.39 22.96 -4.28
CA HIS A 137 13.69 23.01 -4.96
C HIS A 137 14.17 21.66 -5.52
N HIS A 138 13.31 20.65 -5.52
CA HIS A 138 13.63 19.28 -5.96
C HIS A 138 12.52 18.73 -6.86
N PRO A 139 12.35 19.25 -8.09
CA PRO A 139 11.30 18.80 -9.01
C PRO A 139 11.37 17.31 -9.37
N GLU A 140 12.55 16.69 -9.28
CA GLU A 140 12.77 15.26 -9.47
C GLU A 140 12.03 14.39 -8.44
N THR A 141 11.62 14.97 -7.31
CA THR A 141 10.81 14.30 -6.28
C THR A 141 9.30 14.36 -6.55
N MET A 142 8.89 15.01 -7.65
CA MET A 142 7.49 15.01 -8.09
C MET A 142 7.16 13.73 -8.85
N PRO A 143 6.12 12.98 -8.43
CA PRO A 143 5.71 11.77 -9.14
C PRO A 143 5.11 12.10 -10.51
N SER A 144 5.27 11.19 -11.46
CA SER A 144 4.55 11.22 -12.74
C SER A 144 3.04 11.07 -12.54
N GLU A 145 2.26 11.44 -13.55
CA GLU A 145 0.81 11.19 -13.58
C GLU A 145 0.46 9.79 -14.09
N ASP A 146 1.46 9.04 -14.57
CA ASP A 146 1.28 7.70 -15.14
C ASP A 146 1.09 6.58 -14.08
N TYR A 147 1.35 6.90 -12.81
CA TYR A 147 1.17 5.99 -11.67
C TYR A 147 0.63 6.72 -10.44
N TYR A 148 -0.02 5.98 -9.53
CA TYR A 148 -0.59 6.52 -8.29
C TYR A 148 0.38 6.38 -7.11
N ALA A 149 1.43 7.21 -7.10
CA ALA A 149 2.42 7.25 -6.04
C ALA A 149 2.66 8.70 -5.60
N TYR A 150 2.98 8.89 -4.33
CA TYR A 150 3.29 10.20 -3.76
C TYR A 150 3.98 10.07 -2.40
N HIS A 151 4.56 11.17 -1.91
CA HIS A 151 5.17 11.22 -0.58
C HIS A 151 4.62 12.40 0.24
N PHE A 152 4.73 12.30 1.56
CA PHE A 152 4.30 13.32 2.51
C PHE A 152 5.07 13.20 3.84
N VAL A 153 5.03 14.24 4.68
CA VAL A 153 5.78 14.37 5.93
C VAL A 153 4.80 14.59 7.08
N PRO A 154 4.28 13.51 7.71
CA PRO A 154 3.33 13.65 8.81
C PRO A 154 3.95 14.16 10.12
N PHE A 155 5.28 14.07 10.25
CA PHE A 155 6.02 14.53 11.42
C PHE A 155 7.43 14.98 11.01
N PRO A 156 8.03 16.00 11.67
CA PRO A 156 9.38 16.47 11.32
C PRO A 156 10.39 15.33 11.22
N LYS A 157 11.11 15.27 10.08
CA LYS A 157 12.09 14.23 9.74
C LYS A 157 11.51 12.83 9.52
N PHE A 158 10.19 12.67 9.37
CA PHE A 158 9.58 11.39 8.96
C PHE A 158 8.83 11.58 7.65
N ARG A 159 9.30 10.92 6.59
CA ARG A 159 8.68 10.92 5.28
C ARG A 159 8.01 9.59 5.01
N PHE A 160 6.78 9.65 4.54
CA PHE A 160 6.00 8.49 4.13
C PHE A 160 5.90 8.51 2.61
N ILE A 161 6.07 7.35 1.98
CA ILE A 161 6.05 7.19 0.52
C ILE A 161 5.04 6.10 0.19
N LEU A 162 3.95 6.47 -0.51
CA LEU A 162 2.99 5.52 -1.06
C LEU A 162 3.43 5.13 -2.47
N LEU A 163 3.48 3.82 -2.72
CA LEU A 163 3.82 3.27 -4.04
C LEU A 163 2.60 2.65 -4.73
N ASP A 164 2.57 2.76 -6.06
CA ASP A 164 1.62 2.07 -6.92
C ASP A 164 2.19 0.70 -7.30
N ALA A 165 1.79 -0.32 -6.55
CA ALA A 165 2.23 -1.69 -6.79
C ALA A 165 1.53 -2.37 -7.99
N TYR A 166 0.63 -1.66 -8.66
CA TYR A 166 -0.06 -2.09 -9.88
C TYR A 166 0.24 -1.16 -11.05
N ASP A 167 1.30 -0.36 -10.95
CA ASP A 167 1.87 0.41 -12.05
C ASP A 167 2.18 -0.55 -13.21
N LEU A 168 2.93 -1.63 -12.95
CA LEU A 168 3.09 -2.76 -13.85
C LEU A 168 2.17 -3.90 -13.42
N SER A 169 1.02 -4.04 -14.07
CA SER A 169 0.10 -5.15 -13.85
C SER A 169 -0.79 -5.39 -15.08
N VAL A 170 -1.41 -6.57 -15.12
CA VAL A 170 -2.53 -6.87 -16.02
C VAL A 170 -3.87 -6.42 -15.44
N LEU A 171 -3.89 -5.91 -14.20
CA LEU A 171 -5.03 -5.26 -13.56
C LEU A 171 -4.84 -3.73 -13.63
N GLY A 172 -5.94 -2.98 -13.78
CA GLY A 172 -5.89 -1.52 -13.73
C GLY A 172 -5.19 -0.83 -14.90
N VAL A 173 -4.81 -1.58 -15.94
CA VAL A 173 -4.16 -1.09 -17.16
C VAL A 173 -5.06 -1.39 -18.35
N ASP A 174 -5.18 -0.44 -19.29
CA ASP A 174 -5.96 -0.63 -20.52
C ASP A 174 -5.39 -1.80 -21.34
N GLN A 175 -6.23 -2.79 -21.65
CA GLN A 175 -5.85 -4.01 -22.37
C GLN A 175 -5.33 -3.73 -23.79
N SER A 176 -5.69 -2.60 -24.38
CA SER A 176 -5.21 -2.15 -25.68
C SER A 176 -3.83 -1.49 -25.63
N SER A 177 -3.34 -1.14 -24.42
CA SER A 177 -2.08 -0.42 -24.26
C SER A 177 -0.85 -1.32 -24.45
N PRO A 178 0.27 -0.77 -24.95
CA PRO A 178 1.55 -1.49 -24.98
C PRO A 178 2.00 -1.98 -23.60
N LYS A 179 1.73 -1.20 -22.54
CA LYS A 179 2.06 -1.51 -21.15
C LYS A 179 1.39 -2.80 -20.68
N TYR A 180 0.09 -2.97 -20.98
CA TYR A 180 -0.63 -4.20 -20.66
C TYR A 180 -0.06 -5.41 -21.39
N GLN A 181 0.26 -5.28 -22.69
CA GLN A 181 0.81 -6.37 -23.48
C GLN A 181 2.18 -6.82 -22.94
N GLN A 182 3.03 -5.88 -22.53
CA GLN A 182 4.30 -6.17 -21.87
C GLN A 182 4.10 -6.88 -20.54
N CYS A 183 3.19 -6.41 -19.69
CA CYS A 183 2.90 -7.04 -18.40
C CYS A 183 2.34 -8.46 -18.58
N LEU A 184 1.44 -8.65 -19.54
CA LEU A 184 0.86 -9.96 -19.84
C LEU A 184 1.89 -10.93 -20.40
N GLN A 185 2.79 -10.45 -21.26
CA GLN A 185 3.90 -11.26 -21.78
C GLN A 185 4.79 -11.73 -20.63
N MET A 186 5.26 -10.81 -19.79
CA MET A 186 6.13 -11.14 -18.65
C MET A 186 5.45 -12.11 -17.67
N LEU A 187 4.16 -11.88 -17.36
CA LEU A 187 3.37 -12.78 -16.53
C LEU A 187 3.32 -14.20 -17.14
N ARG A 188 3.07 -14.34 -18.44
CA ARG A 188 2.98 -15.64 -19.11
C ARG A 188 4.32 -16.35 -19.27
N GLU A 189 5.42 -15.60 -19.35
CA GLU A 189 6.77 -16.15 -19.38
C GLU A 189 7.11 -16.88 -18.07
N HIS A 190 6.66 -16.35 -16.93
CA HIS A 190 6.93 -16.91 -15.60
C HIS A 190 5.79 -17.78 -15.06
N ASN A 191 4.57 -17.63 -15.58
CA ASN A 191 3.38 -18.36 -15.18
C ASN A 191 2.73 -19.09 -16.37
N PRO A 192 3.10 -20.37 -16.61
CA PRO A 192 2.53 -21.17 -17.67
C PRO A 192 1.14 -21.74 -17.32
N ASN A 193 0.59 -21.45 -16.13
CA ASN A 193 -0.72 -21.98 -15.73
C ASN A 193 -1.85 -21.37 -16.56
N THR A 194 -2.89 -22.15 -16.83
CA THR A 194 -4.11 -21.64 -17.46
C THR A 194 -4.85 -20.68 -16.53
N GLU A 195 -4.90 -20.99 -15.24
CA GLU A 195 -5.37 -20.09 -14.18
C GLU A 195 -4.20 -19.23 -13.70
N LEU A 196 -4.10 -18.00 -14.20
CA LEU A 196 -2.98 -17.10 -13.90
C LEU A 196 -2.95 -16.62 -12.45
N ASN A 197 -4.01 -16.83 -11.66
CA ASN A 197 -3.97 -16.60 -10.21
C ASN A 197 -3.34 -17.77 -9.44
N SER A 198 -3.06 -18.90 -10.08
CA SER A 198 -2.48 -20.06 -9.40
C SER A 198 -0.96 -19.93 -9.29
N PRO A 199 -0.38 -19.92 -8.08
CA PRO A 199 1.08 -20.00 -7.89
C PRO A 199 1.60 -21.44 -7.95
N GLN A 200 0.72 -22.44 -8.15
CA GLN A 200 1.09 -23.85 -8.08
C GLN A 200 2.10 -24.20 -9.18
N GLY A 201 3.23 -24.77 -8.78
CA GLY A 201 4.27 -25.23 -9.70
C GLY A 201 5.19 -24.14 -10.24
N LEU A 202 5.01 -22.87 -9.82
CA LEU A 202 5.90 -21.78 -10.21
C LEU A 202 7.20 -21.82 -9.41
N SER A 203 8.34 -21.58 -10.08
CA SER A 203 9.61 -21.28 -9.42
C SER A 203 9.55 -19.94 -8.68
N GLU A 204 8.79 -19.01 -9.25
CA GLU A 204 8.61 -17.66 -8.76
C GLU A 204 7.11 -17.43 -8.49
N PRO A 205 6.62 -17.84 -7.30
CA PRO A 205 5.19 -17.86 -6.97
C PRO A 205 4.53 -16.47 -6.94
N GLN A 206 5.32 -15.40 -7.03
CA GLN A 206 4.84 -14.02 -7.12
C GLN A 206 4.31 -13.63 -8.51
N PHE A 207 4.66 -14.36 -9.58
CA PHE A 207 4.13 -14.09 -10.94
C PHE A 207 2.71 -14.64 -11.10
N VAL A 208 1.76 -13.99 -10.45
CA VAL A 208 0.33 -14.34 -10.51
C VAL A 208 -0.48 -13.10 -10.86
N GLN A 209 -1.63 -13.30 -11.51
CA GLN A 209 -2.45 -12.22 -12.06
C GLN A 209 -2.93 -11.21 -11.01
N PHE A 210 -3.10 -11.64 -9.76
CA PHE A 210 -3.51 -10.76 -8.67
C PHE A 210 -2.37 -9.91 -8.09
N ASN A 211 -1.15 -10.02 -8.59
CA ASN A 211 -0.03 -9.18 -8.20
C ASN A 211 0.27 -8.12 -9.27
N GLY A 212 1.27 -7.29 -8.98
CA GLY A 212 1.87 -6.36 -9.93
C GLY A 212 3.33 -6.07 -9.57
N GLY A 213 3.84 -4.96 -10.08
CA GLY A 213 5.13 -4.41 -9.71
C GLY A 213 5.26 -2.94 -10.09
N PHE A 214 6.48 -2.44 -9.97
CA PHE A 214 6.81 -1.02 -10.08
C PHE A 214 7.57 -0.77 -11.38
N SER A 215 7.18 0.24 -12.16
CA SER A 215 7.95 0.59 -13.36
C SER A 215 9.31 1.18 -13.00
N GLN A 216 10.24 1.15 -13.95
CA GLN A 216 11.53 1.82 -13.78
C GLN A 216 11.37 3.32 -13.51
N GLU A 217 10.34 3.96 -14.09
CA GLU A 217 10.05 5.37 -13.86
C GLU A 217 9.68 5.63 -12.39
N GLN A 218 8.78 4.81 -11.82
CA GLN A 218 8.42 4.89 -10.41
C GLN A 218 9.59 4.57 -9.48
N LEU A 219 10.44 3.60 -9.82
CA LEU A 219 11.64 3.26 -9.05
C LEU A 219 12.70 4.38 -9.10
N ASN A 220 12.86 5.04 -10.25
CA ASN A 220 13.74 6.20 -10.37
C ASN A 220 13.23 7.35 -9.50
N TRP A 221 11.93 7.66 -9.56
CA TRP A 221 11.31 8.67 -8.70
C TRP A 221 11.50 8.34 -7.21
N LEU A 222 11.26 7.08 -6.80
CA LEU A 222 11.51 6.62 -5.44
C LEU A 222 12.96 6.87 -5.04
N ASN A 223 13.93 6.55 -5.90
CA ASN A 223 15.35 6.79 -5.63
C ASN A 223 15.66 8.27 -5.41
N GLU A 224 15.06 9.19 -6.15
CA GLU A 224 15.23 10.63 -5.95
C GLU A 224 14.68 11.08 -4.58
N VAL A 225 13.50 10.59 -4.19
CA VAL A 225 12.90 10.89 -2.88
C VAL A 225 13.75 10.33 -1.73
N LEU A 226 14.27 9.11 -1.88
CA LEU A 226 15.17 8.48 -0.88
C LEU A 226 16.50 9.22 -0.78
N THR A 227 17.11 9.61 -1.91
CA THR A 227 18.35 10.39 -1.95
C THR A 227 18.19 11.75 -1.26
N PHE A 228 17.05 12.42 -1.49
CA PHE A 228 16.69 13.63 -0.78
C PHE A 228 16.58 13.37 0.73
N SER A 229 15.87 12.30 1.12
CA SER A 229 15.64 11.93 2.52
C SER A 229 16.94 11.64 3.27
N ASP A 230 17.88 10.90 2.65
CA ASP A 230 19.19 10.60 3.20
C ASP A 230 20.02 11.88 3.44
N THR A 231 20.07 12.75 2.44
CA THR A 231 20.77 14.05 2.52
C THR A 231 20.21 14.92 3.65
N ASN A 232 18.91 14.83 3.89
CA ASN A 232 18.19 15.59 4.91
C ASN A 232 18.04 14.85 6.25
N GLN A 233 18.64 13.66 6.39
CA GLN A 233 18.56 12.82 7.59
C GLN A 233 17.11 12.52 8.03
N GLU A 234 16.23 12.29 7.06
CA GLU A 234 14.85 11.87 7.30
C GLU A 234 14.77 10.34 7.50
N LYS A 235 13.79 9.90 8.29
CA LYS A 235 13.37 8.51 8.40
C LYS A 235 12.24 8.27 7.42
N VAL A 236 12.36 7.21 6.65
CA VAL A 236 11.39 6.89 5.60
C VAL A 236 10.54 5.68 5.99
N VAL A 237 9.23 5.82 5.79
CA VAL A 237 8.25 4.74 5.81
C VAL A 237 7.73 4.53 4.40
N ILE A 238 7.99 3.37 3.81
CA ILE A 238 7.43 3.00 2.51
C ILE A 238 6.12 2.25 2.77
N VAL A 239 5.09 2.57 1.99
CA VAL A 239 3.73 2.06 2.12
C VAL A 239 3.32 1.41 0.80
N THR A 240 3.00 0.12 0.84
CA THR A 240 2.58 -0.63 -0.35
C THR A 240 1.60 -1.74 -0.02
N VAL A 241 0.82 -2.17 -1.02
CA VAL A 241 -0.21 -3.21 -0.87
C VAL A 241 0.33 -4.63 -1.19
N VAL A 242 1.49 -4.74 -1.83
CA VAL A 242 2.06 -6.06 -2.19
C VAL A 242 2.86 -6.63 -1.02
N ARG A 243 2.64 -7.93 -0.72
CA ARG A 243 3.38 -8.64 0.33
C ARG A 243 4.88 -8.69 0.01
N PHE A 244 5.69 -8.27 0.98
CA PHE A 244 7.15 -8.12 0.92
C PHE A 244 8.03 -9.36 0.62
N PRO A 245 7.59 -10.64 0.61
CA PRO A 245 8.45 -11.71 0.10
C PRO A 245 8.89 -11.47 -1.36
N ALA A 246 8.20 -10.59 -2.09
CA ALA A 246 8.53 -10.17 -3.46
C ALA A 246 9.68 -9.16 -3.58
N CYS A 247 10.18 -8.55 -2.49
CA CYS A 247 11.19 -7.50 -2.58
C CYS A 247 12.63 -8.01 -2.65
N ARG A 248 12.91 -9.30 -2.45
CA ARG A 248 14.29 -9.79 -2.69
C ARG A 248 14.61 -10.00 -4.16
N ASN A 249 13.58 -10.20 -4.99
CA ASN A 249 13.64 -10.36 -6.45
C ASN A 249 12.35 -9.75 -7.03
N MET A 250 12.31 -8.42 -7.20
CA MET A 250 11.11 -7.73 -7.69
C MET A 250 10.76 -8.21 -9.12
N PRO A 251 9.56 -8.76 -9.35
CA PRO A 251 9.21 -9.47 -10.59
C PRO A 251 9.08 -8.56 -11.83
N PHE A 252 9.03 -7.24 -11.67
CA PHE A 252 8.87 -6.29 -12.78
C PHE A 252 9.96 -5.23 -12.76
N ASN A 253 11.22 -5.63 -12.62
CA ASN A 253 12.34 -4.71 -12.82
C ASN A 253 12.81 -4.81 -14.28
N LEU A 254 12.55 -3.78 -15.09
CA LEU A 254 13.11 -3.67 -16.45
C LEU A 254 14.55 -3.11 -16.44
N GLY A 255 15.17 -2.96 -15.26
CA GLY A 255 16.54 -2.49 -15.05
C GLY A 255 17.21 -3.18 -13.86
N ASP A 256 18.54 -3.11 -13.80
CA ASP A 256 19.44 -3.83 -12.87
C ASP A 256 18.95 -3.97 -11.41
N ASP A 257 19.16 -5.16 -10.84
CA ASP A 257 18.86 -5.63 -9.46
C ASP A 257 19.46 -4.77 -8.31
N SER A 258 20.23 -3.72 -8.61
CA SER A 258 21.02 -2.99 -7.62
C SER A 258 20.22 -2.08 -6.68
N GLY A 259 19.05 -1.57 -7.11
CA GLY A 259 18.27 -0.59 -6.32
C GLY A 259 17.50 -1.19 -5.15
N VAL A 260 17.11 -2.47 -5.24
CA VAL A 260 16.19 -3.08 -4.28
C VAL A 260 16.91 -3.54 -3.00
N HIS A 261 18.19 -3.90 -3.11
CA HIS A 261 19.02 -4.28 -1.95
C HIS A 261 19.25 -3.15 -0.94
N HIS A 262 19.06 -1.88 -1.32
CA HIS A 262 19.25 -0.75 -0.42
C HIS A 262 18.05 -0.46 0.48
N MET A 263 16.86 -0.99 0.18
CA MET A 263 15.62 -0.72 0.91
C MET A 263 15.62 -1.26 2.35
N GLU A 264 16.27 -2.41 2.61
CA GLU A 264 16.13 -3.13 3.89
C GLU A 264 17.05 -2.60 5.01
N ASN A 265 18.11 -1.84 4.71
CA ASN A 265 19.10 -1.49 5.74
C ASN A 265 18.75 -0.25 6.58
N HIS A 266 17.90 0.65 6.09
CA HIS A 266 17.64 1.95 6.74
C HIS A 266 16.17 2.41 6.80
N HIS A 267 15.23 1.69 6.17
CA HIS A 267 13.84 2.15 6.03
C HIS A 267 12.83 1.11 6.51
N MET A 268 11.74 1.58 7.09
CA MET A 268 10.63 0.70 7.49
C MET A 268 9.70 0.57 6.30
N CYS A 269 9.38 -0.66 5.90
CA CYS A 269 8.33 -0.89 4.92
C CYS A 269 7.13 -1.56 5.56
N ILE A 270 5.94 -1.02 5.26
CA ILE A 270 4.65 -1.42 5.78
C ILE A 270 3.78 -1.91 4.62
#